data_AF-A0A3D2IEL0-F1
#
_entry.id   AF-A0A3D2IEL0-F1
#
_cell.length_a   1.000
_cell.length_b   1.000
_cell.length_c   1.000
_cell.angle_alpha   90.00
_cell.angle_beta   90.00
_cell.angle_gamma   90.00
#
_symmetry.space_group_name_H-M   'P 1'
#
loop_
_entity.id
_entity.type
_entity.pdbx_description
1 polymer ?
#
loop_
_entity_poly.entity_id
_entity_poly.type
_entity_poly.pdbx_seq_one_letter_code
_entity_poly.pdbx_strand_id
1 'polypeptide(L)' 'MNFKYTQWDKRFGKGAASTPFDTLWNLFQELLTISSGDVSQAMRWLTELDKEYRITDQFDESYSIGDFMDDLKDRGYLK' A
#
# COMPACT_ATOMS: atom_id res chain seq x y z
N MET A 1 6.54 35.07 -21.14
CA MET A 1 7.14 34.19 -20.11
C MET A 1 7.06 32.76 -20.63
N ASN A 2 8.20 32.12 -20.89
CA ASN A 2 8.23 30.73 -21.38
C ASN A 2 8.44 29.81 -20.18
N PHE A 3 7.36 29.21 -19.69
CA PHE A 3 7.44 28.17 -18.66
C PHE A 3 8.00 26.91 -19.33
N LYS A 4 9.26 26.60 -19.05
CA LYS A 4 9.83 25.29 -19.37
C LYS A 4 9.31 24.32 -18.32
N TYR A 5 8.30 23.53 -18.68
CA TYR A 5 7.89 22.39 -17.87
C TYR A 5 9.06 21.40 -17.87
N THR A 6 9.82 21.37 -16.78
CA THR A 6 10.74 20.27 -16.50
C THR A 6 9.89 19.02 -16.37
N GLN A 7 10.20 17.97 -17.14
CA GLN A 7 9.59 16.66 -16.97
C GLN A 7 9.71 16.27 -15.49
N TRP A 8 8.60 15.83 -14.90
CA TRP A 8 8.52 15.43 -13.50
C TRP A 8 9.65 14.45 -13.17
N ASP A 9 10.55 14.86 -12.28
CA ASP A 9 11.66 14.04 -11.84
C ASP A 9 11.16 13.05 -10.77
N LYS A 10 11.23 11.76 -11.10
CA LYS A 10 10.77 10.65 -10.24
C LYS A 10 11.43 10.67 -8.86
N ARG A 11 12.55 11.38 -8.68
CA ARG A 11 13.24 11.55 -7.38
C ARG A 11 12.43 12.37 -6.36
N PHE A 12 11.54 13.25 -6.79
CA PHE A 12 10.64 14.00 -5.90
C PHE A 12 9.27 13.33 -5.71
N GLY A 13 9.00 12.21 -6.42
CA GLY A 13 7.72 11.49 -6.37
C GLY A 13 7.66 10.34 -5.35
N LYS A 14 8.79 9.89 -4.78
CA LYS A 14 8.82 8.89 -3.71
C LYS A 14 9.32 9.57 -2.43
N GLY A 15 8.38 10.06 -1.61
CA GLY A 15 8.70 10.34 -0.21
C GLY A 15 9.32 9.09 0.39
N ALA A 16 10.56 9.19 0.87
CA ALA A 16 11.34 8.16 1.56
C ALA A 16 10.95 6.71 1.22
N ALA A 17 11.47 6.15 0.12
CA ALA A 17 11.38 4.74 -0.30
C ALA A 17 10.61 3.79 0.64
N SER A 18 9.28 3.97 0.75
CA SER A 18 8.45 3.07 1.53
C SER A 18 8.46 1.73 0.83
N THR A 19 8.71 0.67 1.58
CA THR A 19 8.66 -0.67 1.02
C THR A 19 7.22 -0.97 0.55
N PRO A 20 7.01 -1.95 -0.35
CA PRO A 20 5.67 -2.44 -0.69
C PRO A 20 4.84 -2.77 0.55
N PHE A 21 5.48 -3.39 1.56
CA PHE A 21 4.88 -3.65 2.86
C PHE A 21 4.43 -2.37 3.57
N ASP A 22 5.30 -1.36 3.71
CA ASP A 22 4.96 -0.12 4.44
C ASP A 22 3.77 0.60 3.79
N THR A 23 3.69 0.57 2.46
CA THR A 23 2.57 1.16 1.73
C THR A 23 1.25 0.47 2.08
N LEU A 24 1.22 -0.87 1.99
CA LEU A 24 0.02 -1.64 2.31
C LEU A 24 -0.31 -1.62 3.80
N TRP A 25 0.70 -1.58 4.67
CA TRP A 25 0.54 -1.48 6.11
C TRP A 25 -0.15 -0.17 6.51
N ASN A 26 0.34 0.97 6.01
CA ASN A 26 -0.27 2.27 6.30
C ASN A 26 -1.73 2.31 5.85
N LEU A 27 -2.01 1.86 4.63
CA LEU A 27 -3.38 1.78 4.11
C LEU A 27 -4.26 0.85 4.96
N PHE A 28 -3.72 -0.32 5.34
CA PHE A 28 -4.42 -1.28 6.19
C PHE A 28 -4.74 -0.70 7.58
N GLN A 29 -3.85 0.08 8.19
CA GLN A 29 -4.12 0.75 9.48
C GLN A 29 -5.25 1.78 9.38
N GLU A 30 -5.33 2.53 8.28
CA GLU A 30 -6.45 3.45 8.02
C GLU A 30 -7.77 2.66 7.89
N LEU A 31 -7.77 1.58 7.10
CA LEU A 31 -8.94 0.72 6.93
C LEU A 31 -9.37 0.06 8.25
N LEU A 32 -8.43 -0.38 9.08
CA LEU A 32 -8.70 -0.88 10.42
C LEU A 32 -9.36 0.17 11.31
N THR A 33 -8.94 1.43 11.21
CA THR A 33 -9.54 2.53 11.97
C THR A 33 -11.00 2.74 11.54
N ILE A 34 -11.28 2.71 10.24
CA ILE A 34 -12.63 2.85 9.68
C ILE A 34 -13.50 1.62 10.03
N SER A 35 -12.92 0.42 10.04
CA SER A 35 -13.61 -0.83 10.37
C SER A 35 -13.77 -1.05 11.88
N SER A 36 -13.42 -0.08 12.73
CA SER A 36 -13.45 -0.21 14.20
C SER A 36 -12.63 -1.40 14.72
N GLY A 37 -11.51 -1.70 14.05
CA GLY A 37 -10.63 -2.81 14.38
C GLY A 37 -11.02 -4.16 13.78
N ASP A 38 -12.05 -4.23 12.94
CA ASP A 38 -12.39 -5.47 12.22
C ASP A 38 -11.36 -5.73 11.10
N VAL A 39 -10.45 -6.65 11.40
CA VAL A 39 -9.39 -7.13 10.49
C VAL A 39 -9.97 -7.75 9.22
N SER A 40 -11.05 -8.53 9.34
CA SER A 40 -11.64 -9.22 8.19
C SER A 40 -12.25 -8.23 7.22
N GLN A 41 -12.91 -7.18 7.73
CA GLN A 41 -13.42 -6.08 6.90
C GLN A 41 -12.30 -5.25 6.28
N ALA A 42 -11.30 -4.87 7.07
CA ALA A 42 -10.19 -4.08 6.58
C ALA A 42 -9.44 -4.81 5.45
N MET A 43 -9.23 -6.12 5.57
CA MET A 43 -8.59 -6.92 4.53
C MET A 43 -9.45 -7.04 3.26
N ARG A 44 -10.77 -7.15 3.41
CA ARG A 44 -11.71 -7.13 2.26
C ARG A 44 -11.61 -5.81 1.50
N TRP A 45 -11.69 -4.68 2.18
CA TRP A 45 -11.57 -3.37 1.55
C TRP A 45 -10.20 -3.14 0.93
N LEU A 46 -9.12 -3.59 1.57
CA LEU A 46 -7.77 -3.51 1.00
C LEU A 46 -7.69 -4.26 -0.34
N THR A 47 -8.29 -5.44 -0.41
CA THR A 47 -8.35 -6.26 -1.62
C THR A 47 -9.21 -5.60 -2.71
N GLU A 48 -10.32 -4.98 -2.34
CA GLU A 48 -11.19 -4.25 -3.28
C GLU A 48 -10.45 -3.03 -3.87
N LEU A 49 -9.75 -2.27 -3.02
CA LEU A 49 -8.95 -1.11 -3.46
C LEU A 49 -7.81 -1.52 -4.37
N ASP A 50 -7.08 -2.59 -4.05
CA ASP A 50 -6.01 -3.07 -4.92
C ASP A 50 -6.54 -3.52 -6.28
N LYS A 51 -7.70 -4.17 -6.33
CA LYS A 51 -8.34 -4.56 -7.58
C LYS A 51 -8.75 -3.35 -8.44
N GLU A 52 -9.24 -2.29 -7.82
CA GLU A 52 -9.71 -1.09 -8.52
C GLU A 52 -8.56 -0.18 -8.97
N TYR A 53 -7.59 0.05 -8.09
CA TYR A 53 -6.51 1.03 -8.28
C TYR A 53 -5.16 0.40 -8.65
N ARG A 54 -5.07 -0.93 -8.70
CA ARG A 54 -3.84 -1.67 -9.04
C ARG A 54 -2.66 -1.20 -8.18
N ILE A 55 -2.84 -1.24 -6.86
CA ILE A 55 -1.87 -0.70 -5.90
C ILE A 55 -0.59 -1.54 -5.95
N THR A 56 -0.74 -2.86 -5.91
CA THR A 56 0.36 -3.82 -5.96
C THR A 56 1.13 -3.80 -7.28
N ASP A 57 0.46 -3.53 -8.40
CA ASP A 57 1.10 -3.39 -9.72
C ASP A 57 2.08 -2.20 -9.81
N GLN A 58 1.98 -1.24 -8.88
CA GLN A 58 2.86 -0.06 -8.84
C GLN A 58 4.18 -0.32 -8.11
N PHE A 59 4.34 -1.49 -7.50
CA PHE A 59 5.58 -1.89 -6.84
C PHE A 59 6.61 -2.37 -7.86
N ASP A 60 7.88 -2.02 -7.63
CA ASP A 60 9.00 -2.45 -8.49
C ASP A 60 9.25 -3.97 -8.37
N GLU A 61 8.72 -4.60 -7.32
CA GLU A 61 8.80 -6.02 -7.00
C GLU A 61 7.40 -6.65 -7.16
N SER A 62 7.33 -7.96 -7.44
CA SER A 62 6.07 -8.71 -7.61
C SER A 62 5.35 -8.97 -6.27
N TYR A 63 5.24 -7.94 -5.42
CA TYR A 63 4.69 -8.02 -4.08
C TYR A 63 3.17 -7.91 -4.12
N SER A 64 2.48 -8.89 -3.54
CA SER A 64 1.02 -9.01 -3.57
C SER A 64 0.38 -8.83 -2.19
N ILE A 65 -0.95 -8.72 -2.15
CA ILE A 65 -1.70 -8.76 -0.88
C ILE A 65 -1.49 -10.10 -0.15
N GLY A 66 -1.26 -11.20 -0.88
CA GLY A 66 -0.94 -12.49 -0.28
C GLY A 66 0.34 -12.42 0.55
N ASP A 67 1.39 -11.84 -0.04
CA ASP A 67 2.68 -11.63 0.64
C ASP A 67 2.52 -10.71 1.86
N PHE A 68 1.69 -9.66 1.74
CA PHE A 68 1.35 -8.81 2.88
C PHE A 68 0.67 -9.57 4.03
N MET A 69 -0.28 -10.46 3.74
CA MET A 69 -0.92 -11.26 4.79
C MET A 69 0.05 -12.20 5.49
N ASP A 70 0.99 -12.80 4.75
CA ASP A 70 1.99 -13.69 5.34
C ASP A 70 3.00 -12.90 6.18
N ASP A 71 3.46 -11.75 5.70
CA ASP A 71 4.28 -10.80 6.47
C ASP A 71 3.59 -10.36 7.78
N LEU A 72 2.26 -10.13 7.76
CA LEU A 72 1.51 -9.79 8.97
C LEU A 72 1.51 -10.92 10.01
N LYS A 73 1.41 -12.17 9.56
CA LYS A 73 1.48 -13.35 10.44
C LYS A 73 2.88 -13.52 11.00
N ASP A 74 3.89 -13.41 10.15
CA ASP A 74 5.30 -13.59 10.53
C ASP A 74 5.76 -12.55 11.54
N ARG A 75 5.26 -11.31 11.42
CA ARG A 75 5.52 -10.22 12.37
C ARG A 75 4.67 -10.30 13.64
N GLY A 76 3.72 -11.23 13.73
CA GLY A 76 2.87 -11.45 14.89
C GLY A 76 1.71 -10.46 15.05
N TYR A 77 1.33 -9.73 13.99
CA TYR A 77 0.16 -8.85 13.99
C TYR A 77 -1.16 -9.63 13.91
N LEU A 78 -1.12 -10.84 13.36
CA LEU A 78 -2.25 -11.76 13.23
C LEU A 78 -1.85 -13.14 13.79
N LYS A 79 -2.78 -13.80 14.50
CA LYS A 79 -2.63 -15.17 15.02
C LYS A 79 -3.62 -16.11 14.35
#